data_AF-A0A969QUX7-F1
#
_entry.id   AF-A0A969QUX7-F1
#
_cell.length_a   1.000
_cell.length_b   1.000
_cell.length_c   1.000
_cell.angle_alpha   90.00
_cell.angle_beta   90.00
_cell.angle_gamma   90.00
#
_symmetry.space_group_name_H-M   'P 1'
#
loop_
_entity.id
_entity.type
_entity.pdbx_description
1 polymer ?
#
loop_
_entity_poly.entity_id
_entity_poly.type
_entity_poly.pdbx_seq_one_letter_code
_entity_poly.pdbx_strand_id
1 'polypeptide(L)'
;LLAIPYYSPTLTAVQNLLPISTRIAHAVHKQVSRQHTGYTTHNGTLTSPLVKTSSIRDIEMFQVYLCLCALEDSIQSVQQELFPLCVMLYPRLHVKWQLVQDMLQAIGWEMHDRLSPNDVAAFLPYLRSLTEMFSCDVFQTA
;
A
#
# COMPACT_ATOMS: atom_id res chain seq x y z
N LEU A 1 -7.27 -24.55 6.52
CA LEU A 1 -8.55 -23.80 6.43
C LEU A 1 -8.84 -23.25 7.82
N LEU A 2 -8.30 -22.07 8.13
CA LEU A 2 -8.53 -21.40 9.40
C LEU A 2 -9.99 -20.96 9.43
N ALA A 3 -10.74 -21.46 10.40
CA ALA A 3 -12.11 -21.05 10.66
C ALA A 3 -12.08 -19.63 11.20
N ILE A 4 -12.12 -18.62 10.33
CA ILE A 4 -12.44 -17.27 10.74
C ILE A 4 -13.91 -17.32 11.15
N PRO A 5 -14.26 -17.17 12.45
CA PRO A 5 -15.66 -17.10 12.84
C PRO A 5 -16.30 -15.94 12.06
N TYR A 6 -17.52 -16.14 11.56
CA TYR A 6 -18.29 -15.18 10.74
C TYR A 6 -18.46 -13.77 11.37
N TYR A 7 -17.98 -13.57 12.61
CA TYR A 7 -18.02 -12.32 13.39
C TYR A 7 -16.62 -11.88 13.86
N SER A 8 -15.58 -12.02 13.04
CA SER A 8 -14.27 -11.44 13.34
C SER A 8 -14.27 -9.93 13.03
N PRO A 9 -13.91 -9.04 13.99
CA PRO A 9 -13.73 -7.61 13.72
C PRO A 9 -12.78 -7.34 12.56
N THR A 10 -11.74 -8.16 12.40
CA THR A 10 -10.80 -8.06 11.28
C THR A 10 -11.46 -8.38 9.94
N LEU A 11 -12.34 -9.39 9.91
CA LEU A 11 -13.09 -9.71 8.69
C LEU A 11 -14.03 -8.56 8.31
N THR A 12 -14.71 -7.96 9.30
CA THR A 12 -15.54 -6.77 9.07
C THR A 12 -14.72 -5.60 8.54
N ALA A 13 -13.55 -5.33 9.13
CA ALA A 13 -12.66 -4.27 8.66
C ALA A 13 -12.25 -4.47 7.19
N VAL A 14 -11.90 -5.69 6.81
CA VAL A 14 -11.58 -6.06 5.41
C VAL A 14 -12.80 -5.90 4.49
N GLN A 15 -13.97 -6.34 4.92
CA GLN A 15 -15.22 -6.17 4.18
C GLN A 15 -15.60 -4.70 3.98
N ASN A 16 -15.23 -3.82 4.92
CA ASN A 16 -15.46 -2.38 4.82
C ASN A 16 -14.41 -1.69 3.93
N LEU A 17 -13.16 -2.16 3.92
CA LEU A 17 -12.09 -1.58 3.10
C LEU A 17 -12.22 -1.95 1.62
N LEU A 18 -12.45 -3.23 1.30
CA LEU A 18 -12.40 -3.72 -0.09
C LEU A 18 -13.30 -2.93 -1.07
N PRO A 19 -14.58 -2.62 -0.75
CA PRO A 19 -15.46 -1.87 -1.66
C PRO A 19 -14.99 -0.45 -1.97
N ILE A 20 -14.14 0.15 -1.13
CA ILE A 20 -13.66 1.53 -1.28
C ILE A 20 -12.18 1.61 -1.68
N SER A 21 -11.51 0.47 -1.86
CA SER A 21 -10.07 0.37 -2.10
C SER A 21 -9.59 1.13 -3.34
N THR A 22 -10.27 0.98 -4.47
CA THR A 22 -9.98 1.75 -5.71
C THR A 22 -10.17 3.24 -5.50
N ARG A 23 -11.18 3.66 -4.72
CA ARG A 23 -11.41 5.07 -4.41
C ARG A 23 -10.26 5.65 -3.57
N ILE A 24 -9.78 4.89 -2.58
CA ILE A 24 -8.57 5.23 -1.81
C ILE A 24 -7.37 5.33 -2.76
N ALA A 25 -7.18 4.34 -3.65
CA ALA A 25 -6.04 4.32 -4.56
C ALA A 25 -5.97 5.56 -5.48
N HIS A 26 -7.11 5.99 -6.00
CA HIS A 26 -7.19 7.22 -6.79
C HIS A 26 -6.83 8.47 -5.98
N ALA A 27 -7.30 8.57 -4.75
CA ALA A 27 -7.04 9.71 -3.88
C ALA A 27 -5.58 9.77 -3.43
N VAL A 28 -5.00 8.63 -3.03
CA VAL A 28 -3.56 8.47 -2.77
C VAL A 28 -2.74 8.90 -3.98
N HIS A 29 -3.02 8.36 -5.17
CA HIS A 29 -2.29 8.70 -6.38
C HIS A 29 -2.36 10.21 -6.68
N LYS A 30 -3.55 10.81 -6.51
CA LYS A 30 -3.75 12.25 -6.70
C LYS A 30 -2.93 13.08 -5.70
N GLN A 31 -2.88 12.67 -4.44
CA GLN A 31 -2.10 13.34 -3.40
C GLN A 31 -0.60 13.26 -3.71
N VAL A 32 -0.08 12.05 -3.93
CA VAL A 32 1.35 11.82 -4.18
C VAL A 32 1.81 12.50 -5.47
N SER A 33 1.00 12.48 -6.53
CA SER A 33 1.34 13.18 -7.79
C SER A 33 1.47 14.69 -7.62
N ARG A 34 0.76 15.30 -6.65
CA ARG A 34 0.89 16.72 -6.32
C ARG A 34 2.12 17.02 -5.47
N GLN A 35 2.53 16.08 -4.62
CA GLN A 35 3.74 16.21 -3.80
C GLN A 35 5.01 16.03 -4.64
N HIS A 36 4.94 15.22 -5.71
CA HIS A 36 6.05 14.86 -6.59
C HIS A 36 5.95 15.52 -7.97
N THR A 37 5.72 16.83 -8.02
CA THR A 37 5.65 17.56 -9.30
C THR A 37 6.96 17.45 -10.07
N GLY A 38 6.91 16.98 -11.31
CA GLY A 38 8.10 16.77 -12.16
C GLY A 38 8.76 15.40 -12.01
N TYR A 39 8.27 14.53 -11.12
CA TYR A 39 8.75 13.15 -11.02
C TYR A 39 8.46 12.37 -12.31
N THR A 40 9.49 11.71 -12.82
CA THR A 40 9.45 10.93 -14.06
C THR A 40 9.98 9.52 -13.80
N THR A 41 9.18 8.52 -14.14
CA THR A 41 9.56 7.09 -14.19
C THR A 41 10.16 6.75 -15.55
N HIS A 42 10.59 5.50 -15.76
CA HIS A 42 10.94 5.00 -17.09
C HIS A 42 9.85 5.24 -18.14
N ASN A 43 8.58 5.11 -17.73
CA ASN A 43 7.42 5.16 -18.64
C ASN A 43 6.75 6.55 -18.69
N GLY A 44 7.39 7.58 -18.14
CA GLY A 44 6.91 8.96 -18.15
C GLY A 44 6.53 9.50 -16.77
N THR A 45 5.85 10.64 -16.74
CA THR A 45 5.45 11.33 -15.51
C THR A 45 4.32 10.60 -14.78
N LEU A 46 4.16 10.83 -13.48
CA LEU A 46 3.06 10.26 -12.68
C LEU A 46 1.67 10.57 -13.25
N THR A 47 1.52 11.70 -13.95
CA THR A 47 0.26 12.12 -14.56
C THR A 47 -0.01 11.49 -15.93
N SER A 48 0.99 10.82 -16.53
CA SER A 48 0.79 10.12 -17.80
C SER A 48 -0.20 8.95 -17.62
N PRO A 49 -1.07 8.65 -18.60
CA PRO A 49 -2.12 7.64 -18.43
C PRO A 49 -1.60 6.25 -18.04
N LEU A 50 -0.48 5.84 -18.63
CA LEU A 50 0.14 4.54 -18.36
C LEU A 50 0.68 4.47 -16.94
N VAL A 51 1.49 5.46 -16.52
CA VAL A 51 2.08 5.49 -15.17
C VAL A 51 1.01 5.66 -14.11
N LYS A 52 0.00 6.50 -14.35
CA LYS A 52 -1.16 6.64 -13.47
C LYS A 52 -1.84 5.29 -13.24
N THR A 53 -2.12 4.55 -14.31
CA THR A 53 -2.78 3.24 -14.22
C THR A 53 -1.91 2.22 -13.50
N SER A 54 -0.59 2.18 -13.74
CA SER A 54 0.31 1.30 -12.99
C SER A 54 0.40 1.69 -11.52
N SER A 55 0.53 2.98 -11.20
CA SER A 55 0.60 3.44 -9.82
C SER A 55 -0.66 3.15 -9.03
N ILE A 56 -1.86 3.31 -9.64
CA ILE A 56 -3.12 2.93 -8.99
C ILE A 56 -3.12 1.43 -8.67
N ARG A 57 -2.68 0.58 -9.61
CA ARG A 57 -2.59 -0.87 -9.39
C ARG A 57 -1.61 -1.23 -8.28
N ASP A 58 -0.46 -0.55 -8.18
CA ASP A 58 0.48 -0.76 -7.07
C ASP A 58 -0.16 -0.40 -5.73
N ILE A 59 -0.89 0.71 -5.65
CA ILE A 59 -1.60 1.14 -4.43
C ILE A 59 -2.71 0.16 -4.06
N GLU A 60 -3.45 -0.38 -5.03
CA GLU A 60 -4.45 -1.43 -4.80
C GLU A 60 -3.79 -2.73 -4.32
N MET A 61 -2.65 -3.12 -4.90
CA MET A 61 -1.86 -4.26 -4.47
C MET A 61 -1.44 -4.12 -2.99
N PHE A 62 -0.91 -2.97 -2.58
CA PHE A 62 -0.57 -2.72 -1.17
C PHE A 62 -1.79 -2.88 -0.24
N GLN A 63 -2.96 -2.38 -0.64
CA GLN A 63 -4.20 -2.55 0.14
C GLN A 63 -4.64 -4.01 0.23
N VAL A 64 -4.51 -4.79 -0.84
CA VAL A 64 -4.82 -6.23 -0.83
C VAL A 64 -3.88 -6.99 0.10
N TYR A 65 -2.59 -6.69 0.07
CA TYR A 65 -1.63 -7.30 0.99
C TYR A 65 -1.88 -6.89 2.45
N LEU A 66 -2.30 -5.65 2.71
CA LEU A 66 -2.75 -5.24 4.05
C LEU A 66 -3.95 -6.05 4.54
N CYS A 67 -4.95 -6.27 3.67
CA CYS A 67 -6.08 -7.15 3.98
C CYS A 67 -5.62 -8.58 4.29
N LEU A 68 -4.73 -9.13 3.46
CA LEU A 68 -4.21 -10.47 3.66
C LEU A 68 -3.48 -10.60 5.00
N CYS A 69 -2.59 -9.66 5.31
CA CYS A 69 -1.88 -9.64 6.58
C CYS A 69 -2.81 -9.57 7.78
N ALA A 70 -3.88 -8.76 7.70
CA ALA A 70 -4.88 -8.68 8.74
C ALA A 70 -5.64 -10.01 8.92
N LEU A 71 -6.03 -10.67 7.82
CA LEU A 71 -6.74 -11.95 7.87
C LEU A 71 -5.86 -13.11 8.36
N GLU A 72 -4.58 -13.10 8.03
CA GLU A 72 -3.60 -14.12 8.42
C GLU A 72 -2.97 -13.86 9.80
N ASP A 73 -3.26 -12.70 10.39
CA ASP A 73 -2.60 -12.18 11.59
C ASP A 73 -1.06 -12.18 11.48
N SER A 74 -0.55 -11.83 10.30
CA SER A 74 0.85 -12.07 9.93
C SER A 74 1.35 -11.15 8.83
N ILE A 75 2.60 -10.69 8.94
CA ILE A 75 3.27 -9.88 7.90
C ILE A 75 3.99 -10.72 6.84
N GLN A 76 3.96 -12.06 6.97
CA GLN A 76 4.82 -12.96 6.20
C GLN A 76 4.60 -12.87 4.69
N SER A 77 3.36 -12.77 4.21
CA SER A 77 3.06 -12.68 2.78
C SER A 77 3.69 -11.41 2.16
N VAL A 78 3.79 -10.31 2.91
CA VAL A 78 4.53 -9.13 2.45
C VAL A 78 6.03 -9.34 2.46
N GLN A 79 6.57 -9.93 3.53
CA GLN A 79 8.02 -10.15 3.68
C GLN A 79 8.58 -11.15 2.66
N GLN A 80 7.83 -12.21 2.37
CA GLN A 80 8.30 -13.33 1.55
C GLN A 80 7.97 -13.15 0.07
N GLU A 81 6.93 -12.38 -0.26
CA GLU A 81 6.44 -12.25 -1.63
C GLU A 81 6.52 -10.80 -2.12
N LEU A 82 5.73 -9.90 -1.54
CA LEU A 82 5.60 -8.54 -2.06
C LEU A 82 6.92 -7.76 -2.02
N PHE A 83 7.58 -7.73 -0.88
CA PHE A 83 8.78 -6.93 -0.67
C PHE A 83 9.94 -7.36 -1.60
N PRO A 84 10.29 -8.66 -1.71
CA PRO A 84 11.29 -9.12 -2.68
C PRO A 84 10.94 -8.75 -4.12
N LEU A 85 9.67 -8.86 -4.52
CA LEU A 85 9.22 -8.47 -5.87
C LEU A 85 9.42 -6.98 -6.12
N CYS A 86 9.04 -6.12 -5.16
CA CYS A 86 9.27 -4.68 -5.26
C CYS A 86 10.76 -4.34 -5.35
N VAL A 87 11.61 -4.98 -4.54
CA VAL A 87 13.08 -4.80 -4.56
C VAL A 87 13.66 -5.11 -5.94
N MET A 88 13.18 -6.17 -6.60
CA MET A 88 13.65 -6.57 -7.93
C MET A 88 13.12 -5.67 -9.05
N LEU A 89 11.88 -5.18 -8.93
CA LEU A 89 11.17 -4.50 -10.02
C LEU A 89 11.36 -2.98 -10.00
N TYR A 90 11.20 -2.33 -8.84
CA TYR A 90 11.14 -0.87 -8.74
C TYR A 90 12.41 -0.15 -9.21
N PRO A 91 13.64 -0.64 -8.93
CA PRO A 91 14.85 -0.04 -9.49
C PRO A 91 14.88 -0.05 -11.02
N ARG A 92 14.40 -1.14 -11.65
CA ARG A 92 14.34 -1.27 -13.12
C ARG A 92 13.33 -0.32 -13.75
N LEU A 93 12.31 0.09 -13.00
CA LEU A 93 11.27 1.02 -13.44
C LEU A 93 11.55 2.48 -13.07
N HIS A 94 12.71 2.75 -12.44
CA HIS A 94 13.04 4.07 -11.87
C HIS A 94 11.97 4.56 -10.88
N VAL A 95 11.43 3.66 -10.07
CA VAL A 95 10.56 3.98 -8.94
C VAL A 95 11.43 4.22 -7.71
N LYS A 96 11.43 5.44 -7.17
CA LYS A 96 12.16 5.79 -5.96
C LYS A 96 11.42 5.27 -4.73
N TRP A 97 12.15 4.73 -3.76
CA TRP A 97 11.58 4.26 -2.50
C TRP A 97 10.81 5.35 -1.74
N GLN A 98 11.25 6.61 -1.83
CA GLN A 98 10.51 7.75 -1.26
C GLN A 98 9.08 7.84 -1.80
N LEU A 99 8.87 7.57 -3.11
CA LEU A 99 7.53 7.58 -3.70
C LEU A 99 6.65 6.49 -3.09
N VAL A 100 7.22 5.31 -2.86
CA VAL A 100 6.52 4.17 -2.25
C VAL A 100 6.14 4.46 -0.80
N GLN A 101 7.04 5.07 -0.04
CA GLN A 101 6.75 5.50 1.34
C GLN A 101 5.63 6.53 1.39
N ASP A 102 5.67 7.53 0.52
CA ASP A 102 4.64 8.56 0.49
C ASP A 102 3.29 7.98 0.08
N MET A 103 3.28 6.96 -0.80
CA MET A 103 2.08 6.17 -1.11
C MET A 103 1.56 5.41 0.11
N LEU A 104 2.41 4.66 0.82
CA LEU A 104 2.02 3.89 2.01
C LEU A 104 1.48 4.80 3.13
N GLN A 105 2.13 5.93 3.37
CA GLN A 105 1.68 6.90 4.34
C GLN A 105 0.32 7.50 3.93
N ALA A 106 0.14 7.85 2.66
CA ALA A 106 -1.13 8.34 2.15
C ALA A 106 -2.25 7.29 2.21
N ILE A 107 -1.96 6.01 1.98
CA ILE A 107 -2.94 4.92 2.22
C ILE A 107 -3.42 4.96 3.67
N GLY A 108 -2.50 5.05 4.64
CA GLY A 108 -2.86 5.12 6.06
C GLY A 108 -3.77 6.31 6.38
N TRP A 109 -3.48 7.49 5.85
CA TRP A 109 -4.33 8.69 6.03
C TRP A 109 -5.71 8.52 5.39
N GLU A 110 -5.76 8.00 4.16
CA GLU A 110 -7.00 7.84 3.41
C GLU A 110 -7.91 6.77 4.02
N MET A 111 -7.33 5.72 4.60
CA MET A 111 -8.05 4.73 5.41
C MET A 111 -8.59 5.37 6.70
N HIS A 112 -7.78 6.13 7.43
CA HIS A 112 -8.21 6.81 8.66
C HIS A 112 -9.38 7.76 8.42
N ASP A 113 -9.42 8.46 7.28
CA ASP A 113 -10.48 9.41 6.93
C ASP A 113 -11.80 8.73 6.49
N ARG A 114 -11.75 7.47 6.02
CA ARG A 114 -12.91 6.79 5.38
C ARG A 114 -13.45 5.61 6.15
N LEU A 115 -12.66 5.02 7.03
CA LEU A 115 -13.04 3.85 7.82
C LEU A 115 -13.31 4.25 9.26
N SER A 116 -14.05 3.40 9.98
CA SER A 116 -14.23 3.61 11.41
C SER A 116 -12.89 3.41 12.15
N PRO A 117 -12.67 4.05 13.31
CA PRO A 117 -11.45 3.83 14.10
C PRO A 117 -11.19 2.36 14.44
N ASN A 118 -12.25 1.57 14.65
CA ASN A 118 -12.16 0.14 14.92
C ASN A 118 -11.66 -0.64 13.68
N ASP A 119 -12.15 -0.30 12.49
CA ASP A 119 -11.67 -0.92 11.26
C ASP A 119 -10.21 -0.55 10.99
N VAL A 120 -9.85 0.72 11.16
CA VAL A 120 -8.45 1.19 11.00
C VAL A 120 -7.52 0.46 11.96
N ALA A 121 -7.94 0.26 13.21
CA ALA A 121 -7.15 -0.41 14.23
C ALA A 121 -6.74 -1.84 13.83
N ALA A 122 -7.56 -2.55 13.04
CA ALA A 122 -7.23 -3.88 12.52
C ALA A 122 -6.03 -3.87 11.55
N PHE A 123 -5.74 -2.74 10.90
CA PHE A 123 -4.67 -2.61 9.91
C PHE A 123 -3.41 -1.91 10.44
N LEU A 124 -3.50 -1.19 11.56
CA LEU A 124 -2.40 -0.35 12.08
C LEU A 124 -1.07 -1.10 12.27
N PRO A 125 -1.03 -2.32 12.84
CA PRO A 125 0.24 -3.06 12.99
C PRO A 125 0.92 -3.30 11.64
N TYR A 126 0.13 -3.69 10.63
CA TYR A 126 0.62 -4.01 9.30
C TYR A 126 1.03 -2.75 8.53
N LEU A 127 0.25 -1.67 8.61
CA LEU A 127 0.62 -0.37 8.01
C LEU A 127 1.97 0.12 8.55
N ARG A 128 2.21 -0.02 9.86
CA ARG A 128 3.50 0.33 10.47
C ARG A 128 4.62 -0.55 9.90
N SER A 129 4.45 -1.88 9.92
CA SER A 129 5.46 -2.80 9.42
C SER A 129 5.76 -2.63 7.92
N LEU A 130 4.75 -2.34 7.08
CA LEU A 130 4.96 -2.00 5.66
C LEU A 130 5.78 -0.71 5.54
N THR A 131 5.40 0.34 6.26
CA THR A 131 6.12 1.63 6.19
C THR A 131 7.58 1.47 6.61
N GLU A 132 7.86 0.66 7.63
CA GLU A 132 9.22 0.34 8.09
C GLU A 132 10.00 -0.50 7.07
N MET A 133 9.40 -1.57 6.52
CA MET A 133 10.05 -2.41 5.49
C MET A 133 10.41 -1.64 4.23
N PHE A 134 9.54 -0.74 3.80
CA PHE A 134 9.74 0.07 2.60
C PHE A 134 10.49 1.37 2.88
N SER A 135 11.03 1.56 4.09
CA SER A 135 11.83 2.73 4.47
C SER A 135 13.15 2.82 3.69
N CYS A 136 13.67 4.04 3.53
CA CYS A 136 14.86 4.31 2.72
C CYS A 136 16.12 3.67 3.33
N ASP A 137 16.09 3.43 4.64
CA ASP A 137 17.21 2.93 5.42
C ASP A 137 17.61 1.51 5.04
N VAL A 138 16.70 0.74 4.45
CA VAL A 138 16.96 -0.63 3.98
C VAL A 138 17.94 -0.66 2.79
N PHE A 139 18.10 0.45 2.08
CA PHE A 139 18.94 0.54 0.87
C PHE A 139 20.13 1.50 1.00
N GLN A 140 20.33 2.14 2.16
CA GLN A 140 21.48 3.02 2.41
C GLN A 140 22.76 2.27 2.83
N THR A 141 22.69 0.94 2.96
CA THR A 141 23.80 0.07 3.39
C THR A 141 24.32 -0.90 2.31
N ALA A 142 24.03 -0.66 1.02
CA ALA A 142 24.59 -1.44 -0.08
C ALA A 142 25.58 -0.63 -0.94
#